data_AF-A0A264W1H3-F1
#
_entry.id   AF-A0A264W1H3-F1
#
_cell.length_a   1.000
_cell.length_b   1.000
_cell.length_c   1.000
_cell.angle_alpha   90.00
_cell.angle_beta   90.00
_cell.angle_gamma   90.00
#
_symmetry.space_group_name_H-M   'P 1'
#
loop_
_entity.id
_entity.type
_entity.pdbx_description
1 polymer ?
#
loop_
_entity_poly.entity_id
_entity_poly.type
_entity_poly.pdbx_seq_one_letter_code
_entity_poly.pdbx_strand_id
1 'polypeptide(L)'
;DMIELLPQGHSTRQEWTRTLQEMVKSIADFQDESTGLWHQVVDKGGLPDNWLESSCSCLYMYAMAKGARMGYIDSSYIDRAAKA
;
A
#
# COMPACT_ATOMS: atom_id res chain seq x y z
N ASP A 1 -1.97 3.05 -10.58
CA ASP A 1 -2.72 3.60 -11.73
C ASP A 1 -1.89 3.74 -12.97
N MET A 2 -0.85 4.56 -12.94
CA MET A 2 -0.10 4.91 -14.16
C MET A 2 0.59 3.72 -14.86
N ILE A 3 0.93 2.65 -14.14
CA ILE A 3 1.57 1.44 -14.71
C ILE A 3 0.77 0.86 -15.88
N GLU A 4 -0.56 0.81 -15.79
CA GLU A 4 -1.43 0.19 -16.81
C GLU A 4 -1.61 1.05 -18.07
N LEU A 5 -1.27 2.33 -17.97
CA LEU A 5 -1.33 3.28 -19.09
C LEU A 5 -0.06 3.25 -19.94
N LEU A 6 1.03 2.65 -19.43
CA LEU A 6 2.28 2.50 -20.17
C LEU A 6 2.19 1.34 -21.20
N PRO A 7 2.81 1.48 -22.39
CA PRO A 7 2.92 0.40 -23.36
C PRO A 7 3.55 -0.87 -22.77
N GLN A 8 3.18 -2.05 -23.29
CA GLN A 8 3.59 -3.36 -22.73
C GLN A 8 5.10 -3.67 -22.74
N GLY A 9 5.95 -2.83 -23.32
CA GLY A 9 7.41 -2.95 -23.27
C GLY A 9 8.13 -1.74 -22.66
N HIS A 10 7.40 -0.80 -22.07
CA HIS A 10 8.00 0.43 -21.53
C HIS A 10 8.82 0.11 -20.26
N SER A 11 10.11 0.49 -20.23
CA SER A 11 11.03 0.19 -19.12
C SER A 11 10.50 0.64 -17.76
N THR A 12 9.93 1.86 -17.71
CA THR A 12 9.31 2.44 -16.50
C THR A 12 8.19 1.57 -15.91
N ARG A 13 7.57 0.69 -16.70
CA ARG A 13 6.54 -0.22 -16.20
C ARG A 13 7.13 -1.22 -15.20
N GLN A 14 8.33 -1.73 -15.47
CA GLN A 14 9.06 -2.62 -14.55
C GLN A 14 9.56 -1.84 -13.33
N GLU A 15 10.15 -0.67 -13.56
CA GLU A 15 10.64 0.21 -12.49
C GLU A 15 9.54 0.55 -11.48
N TRP A 16 8.41 1.08 -11.94
CA TRP A 16 7.29 1.45 -11.07
C TRP A 16 6.62 0.25 -10.40
N THR A 17 6.60 -0.91 -11.06
CA THR A 17 6.10 -2.14 -10.42
C THR A 17 6.99 -2.52 -9.23
N ARG A 18 8.30 -2.47 -9.40
CA ARG A 18 9.26 -2.73 -8.32
C ARG A 18 9.13 -1.69 -7.19
N THR A 19 9.04 -0.40 -7.53
CA THR A 19 8.83 0.66 -6.54
C THR A 19 7.53 0.45 -5.75
N LEU A 20 6.45 0.06 -6.43
CA LEU A 20 5.18 -0.25 -5.77
C LEU A 20 5.32 -1.43 -4.81
N GLN A 21 6.01 -2.50 -5.21
CA GLN A 21 6.26 -3.67 -4.34
C GLN A 21 7.04 -3.29 -3.08
N GLU A 22 8.11 -2.50 -3.23
CA GLU A 22 8.94 -2.04 -2.11
C GLU A 22 8.15 -1.11 -1.16
N MET A 23 7.34 -0.21 -1.72
CA MET A 23 6.51 0.72 -0.96
C MET A 23 5.40 0.00 -0.20
N VAL A 24 4.66 -0.91 -0.85
CA VAL A 24 3.58 -1.67 -0.21
C VAL A 24 4.12 -2.54 0.93
N LYS A 25 5.28 -3.19 0.73
CA LYS A 25 5.94 -3.93 1.80
C LYS A 25 6.24 -3.04 3.00
N SER A 26 6.88 -1.89 2.75
CA SER A 26 7.28 -0.96 3.81
C SER A 26 6.08 -0.39 4.56
N ILE A 27 4.99 -0.06 3.85
CA ILE A 27 3.76 0.45 4.47
C ILE A 27 3.09 -0.64 5.32
N ALA A 28 3.03 -1.88 4.82
CA ALA A 28 2.39 -2.98 5.54
C ALA A 28 3.06 -3.28 6.90
N ASP A 29 4.38 -3.04 7.03
CA ASP A 29 5.12 -3.20 8.29
C ASP A 29 4.62 -2.24 9.40
N PHE A 30 3.92 -1.16 9.06
CA PHE A 30 3.35 -0.18 9.99
C PHE A 30 1.82 -0.23 10.11
N GLN A 31 1.18 -1.25 9.55
CA GLN A 31 -0.28 -1.42 9.70
C GLN A 31 -0.61 -1.71 11.16
N ASP A 32 -1.50 -0.92 11.76
CA ASP A 32 -1.95 -1.15 13.13
C ASP A 32 -2.64 -2.52 13.25
N GLU A 33 -2.17 -3.36 14.17
CA GLU A 33 -2.66 -4.74 14.27
C GLU A 33 -4.09 -4.81 14.79
N SER A 34 -4.54 -3.84 15.59
CA SER A 34 -5.85 -3.86 16.22
C SER A 34 -6.96 -3.38 15.28
N THR A 35 -6.66 -2.38 14.45
CA THR A 35 -7.64 -1.69 13.60
C THR A 35 -7.45 -1.95 12.12
N GLY A 36 -6.26 -2.37 11.67
CA GLY A 36 -5.92 -2.47 10.25
C GLY A 36 -5.58 -1.14 9.57
N LEU A 37 -5.67 -0.01 10.29
CA LEU A 37 -5.42 1.32 9.74
C LEU A 37 -3.96 1.75 9.89
N TRP A 38 -3.63 2.92 9.36
CA TRP A 38 -2.33 3.58 9.53
C TRP A 38 -2.46 4.89 10.29
N HIS A 39 -1.39 5.23 11.00
CA HIS A 39 -1.29 6.49 11.71
C HIS A 39 -0.93 7.65 10.77
N GLN A 40 -1.33 8.87 11.14
CA GLN A 40 -0.99 10.11 10.42
C GLN A 40 0.51 10.22 10.15
N VAL A 41 1.33 9.96 11.17
CA VAL A 41 2.77 9.76 11.00
C VAL A 41 3.03 8.27 11.09
N VAL A 42 3.20 7.64 9.92
CA VAL A 42 3.17 6.18 9.72
C VAL A 42 4.10 5.42 10.67
N ASP A 43 5.32 5.92 10.90
CA ASP A 43 6.35 5.25 11.71
C ASP A 43 6.29 5.58 13.21
N LYS A 44 5.30 6.36 13.65
CA LYS A 44 5.20 6.88 15.02
C LYS A 44 3.90 6.52 15.73
N GLY A 45 3.31 5.37 15.42
CA GLY A 45 2.04 4.94 16.03
C GLY A 45 2.07 4.80 17.56
N GLY A 46 3.25 4.62 18.16
CA GLY A 46 3.42 4.58 19.62
C GLY A 46 3.42 5.93 20.34
N LEU A 47 3.34 7.05 19.61
CA LEU A 47 3.32 8.39 20.21
C LEU A 47 1.89 8.82 20.54
N PRO A 48 1.65 9.41 21.74
CA PRO A 48 0.31 9.74 22.21
C PRO A 48 -0.35 10.92 21.46
N ASP A 49 0.42 11.69 20.71
CA ASP A 49 -0.03 12.82 19.88
C ASP A 49 -0.29 12.44 18.42
N ASN A 50 -0.15 11.16 18.08
CA ASN A 50 -0.47 10.61 16.77
C ASN A 50 -1.87 9.96 16.78
N TRP A 51 -2.46 9.76 15.61
CA TRP A 51 -3.81 9.21 15.47
C TRP A 51 -3.95 8.38 14.21
N LEU A 52 -4.92 7.45 14.20
CA LEU A 52 -5.29 6.70 13.01
C LEU A 52 -5.96 7.62 11.99
N GLU A 53 -5.45 7.64 10.77
CA GLU A 53 -5.87 8.56 9.73
C GLU A 53 -6.54 7.81 8.56
N SER A 54 -7.72 8.28 8.18
CA SER A 54 -8.60 7.53 7.27
C SER A 54 -8.24 7.68 5.79
N SER A 55 -7.84 8.87 5.32
CA SER A 55 -7.63 9.11 3.89
C SER A 55 -6.41 8.37 3.34
N CYS A 56 -5.27 8.41 4.02
CA CYS A 56 -4.08 7.65 3.70
C CYS A 56 -4.32 6.15 3.82
N SER A 57 -5.04 5.71 4.88
CA SER A 57 -5.42 4.30 5.02
C SER A 57 -6.23 3.81 3.80
N CYS A 58 -7.22 4.59 3.35
CA CYS A 58 -7.97 4.30 2.12
C CYS A 58 -7.07 4.26 0.87
N LEU A 59 -6.08 5.15 0.75
CA LEU A 59 -5.14 5.16 -0.37
C LEU A 59 -4.22 3.93 -0.37
N TYR A 60 -3.75 3.50 0.80
CA TYR A 60 -2.95 2.28 0.93
C TYR A 60 -3.77 1.04 0.61
N MET A 61 -4.99 0.97 1.14
CA MET A 61 -5.96 -0.07 0.86
C MET A 61 -6.25 -0.17 -0.65
N TYR A 62 -6.48 0.97 -1.30
CA TYR A 62 -6.64 1.03 -2.75
C TYR A 62 -5.40 0.53 -3.50
N ALA A 63 -4.21 0.99 -3.12
CA ALA A 63 -2.97 0.60 -3.78
C ALA A 63 -2.69 -0.90 -3.64
N MET A 64 -2.90 -1.47 -2.46
CA MET A 64 -2.76 -2.90 -2.18
C MET A 64 -3.79 -3.72 -2.97
N ALA A 65 -5.08 -3.37 -2.88
CA ALA A 65 -6.13 -4.11 -3.58
C ALA A 65 -5.98 -4.04 -5.10
N LYS A 66 -5.69 -2.84 -5.65
CA LYS A 66 -5.46 -2.69 -7.09
C LYS A 66 -4.18 -3.38 -7.52
N GLY A 67 -3.09 -3.22 -6.78
CA GLY A 67 -1.81 -3.87 -7.09
C GLY A 67 -1.96 -5.38 -7.17
N ALA A 68 -2.62 -6.00 -6.18
CA ALA A 68 -2.86 -7.43 -6.13
C ALA A 68 -3.75 -7.89 -7.30
N ARG A 69 -4.88 -7.19 -7.54
CA ARG A 69 -5.79 -7.51 -8.66
C ARG A 69 -5.10 -7.45 -10.02
N MET A 70 -4.19 -6.50 -10.21
CA MET A 70 -3.48 -6.30 -11.48
C MET A 70 -2.21 -7.17 -11.60
N GLY A 71 -1.84 -7.92 -10.56
CA GLY A 71 -0.63 -8.75 -10.54
C GLY A 71 0.68 -7.96 -10.42
N TYR A 72 0.63 -6.72 -9.92
CA TYR A 72 1.82 -5.89 -9.72
C TYR A 72 2.53 -6.19 -8.39
N ILE A 73 1.78 -6.64 -7.39
CA ILE A 73 2.29 -7.08 -6.09
C ILE A 73 1.75 -8.48 -5.77
N ASP A 74 2.29 -9.10 -4.73
CA ASP A 74 1.84 -10.42 -4.27
C ASP A 74 0.34 -10.40 -3.89
N SER A 75 -0.39 -11.46 -4.22
CA SER A 75 -1.84 -11.50 -3.99
C SER A 75 -2.22 -11.52 -2.51
N SER A 76 -1.32 -11.93 -1.60
CA SER A 76 -1.55 -11.94 -0.16
C SER A 76 -1.81 -10.55 0.44
N TYR A 77 -1.41 -9.47 -0.24
CA TYR A 77 -1.73 -8.11 0.21
C TYR A 77 -3.22 -7.77 0.14
N ILE A 78 -4.05 -8.60 -0.50
CA ILE A 78 -5.51 -8.42 -0.46
C ILE A 78 -6.05 -8.59 0.97
N ASP A 79 -5.46 -9.47 1.77
CA ASP A 79 -5.89 -9.71 3.16
C ASP A 79 -5.54 -8.52 4.05
N ARG A 80 -4.41 -7.86 3.77
CA ARG A 80 -3.99 -6.62 4.43
C ARG A 80 -4.95 -5.47 4.09
N ALA A 81 -5.35 -5.37 2.82
CA ALA A 81 -6.34 -4.39 2.39
C ALA A 81 -7.73 -4.66 2.98
N ALA A 82 -8.17 -5.92 3.06
CA ALA A 82 -9.49 -6.27 3.59
C ALA A 82 -9.60 -6.09 5.12
N LYS A 83 -8.47 -6.08 5.82
CA LYS A 83 -8.39 -5.81 7.26
C LYS A 83 -8.58 -4.32 7.58
N ALA A 84 -8.16 -3.43 6.68
CA ALA A 84 -8.27 -1.97 6.82
C ALA A 84 -9.72 -1.51 6.55
#